data_AF-A0A965TCS5-F1
#
_entry.id   AF-A0A965TCS5-F1
#
_cell.length_a   1.000
_cell.length_b   1.000
_cell.length_c   1.000
_cell.angle_alpha   90.00
_cell.angle_beta   90.00
_cell.angle_gamma   90.00
#
_symmetry.space_group_name_H-M   'P 1'
#
loop_
_entity.id
_entity.type
_entity.pdbx_description
1 polymer ?
#
loop_
_entity_poly.entity_id
_entity_poly.type
_entity_poly.pdbx_seq_one_letter_code
_entity_poly.pdbx_strand_id
1 'polypeptide(L)' 'MELKKVNTPLRCDMPMCGSRATYSITAKGGLRSRQINICKNCLEALHNAISCELVPKSPDNFIVKAVKRREENAK' A
#
# COMPACT_ATOMS: atom_id res chain seq x y z
N MET A 1 -11.54 6.60 6.66
CA MET A 1 -11.58 6.62 5.18
C MET A 1 -12.41 5.47 4.70
N GLU A 2 -12.98 5.56 3.51
CA GLU A 2 -13.75 4.48 2.88
C GLU A 2 -13.15 4.20 1.50
N LEU A 3 -12.96 2.92 1.19
CA LEU A 3 -12.60 2.46 -0.14
C LEU A 3 -13.87 1.90 -0.80
N LYS A 4 -14.33 2.53 -1.88
CA LYS A 4 -15.52 2.10 -2.63
C LYS A 4 -15.14 1.69 -4.03
N LYS A 5 -15.73 0.63 -4.55
CA LYS A 5 -15.66 0.31 -5.97
C LYS A 5 -16.45 1.34 -6.76
N VAL A 6 -15.90 1.76 -7.89
CA VAL A 6 -16.56 2.69 -8.82
C VAL A 6 -16.79 2.01 -10.16
N ASN A 7 -17.99 2.18 -10.71
CA ASN A 7 -18.37 1.68 -12.03
C ASN A 7 -18.39 2.80 -13.09
N THR A 8 -18.03 4.03 -12.71
CA THR A 8 -17.97 5.18 -13.60
C THR A 8 -16.61 5.28 -14.30
N PRO A 9 -16.54 5.86 -15.52
CA PRO A 9 -15.31 5.98 -16.28
C PRO A 9 -14.42 7.10 -15.72
N LEU A 10 -13.87 6.90 -14.52
CA LEU A 10 -12.91 7.80 -13.89
C LEU A 10 -11.48 7.39 -14.26
N ARG A 11 -10.57 8.36 -14.38
CA ARG A 11 -9.13 8.09 -14.54
C ARG A 11 -8.49 7.83 -13.18
N CYS A 12 -7.44 7.02 -13.18
CA CYS A 12 -6.58 6.85 -12.01
C CYS A 12 -5.81 8.15 -11.75
N ASP A 13 -5.83 8.62 -10.50
CA ASP A 13 -5.14 9.84 -10.07
C ASP A 13 -3.64 9.63 -9.80
N MET A 14 -3.15 8.39 -9.89
CA MET A 14 -1.71 8.11 -9.75
C MET A 14 -0.95 8.67 -10.96
N PRO A 15 0.13 9.45 -10.73
CA PRO A 15 0.95 9.99 -11.79
C PRO A 15 1.41 8.90 -12.76
N MET A 16 1.37 9.19 -14.06
CA MET A 16 1.83 8.30 -15.14
C MET A 16 1.06 6.98 -15.31
N CYS A 17 0.02 6.70 -14.53
CA CYS A 17 -0.75 5.45 -14.67
C CYS A 17 -1.65 5.43 -15.92
N GLY A 18 -2.39 6.51 -16.16
CA GLY A 18 -3.32 6.66 -17.30
C GLY A 18 -4.50 5.68 -17.36
N SER A 19 -4.55 4.67 -16.48
CA SER A 19 -5.56 3.61 -16.48
C SER A 19 -6.91 4.08 -15.93
N ARG A 20 -7.97 3.30 -16.17
CA ARG A 20 -9.28 3.54 -15.56
C ARG A 20 -9.26 3.17 -14.07
N ALA A 21 -9.81 4.05 -13.23
CA ALA A 21 -9.96 3.78 -11.81
C ALA A 21 -11.00 2.69 -11.56
N THR A 22 -10.73 1.84 -10.57
CA THR A 22 -11.62 0.77 -10.12
C THR A 22 -12.16 1.05 -8.72
N TYR A 23 -11.43 1.87 -7.96
CA TYR A 23 -11.75 2.25 -6.60
C TYR A 23 -11.68 3.76 -6.42
N SER A 24 -12.45 4.28 -5.47
CA SER A 24 -12.34 5.64 -4.96
C SER A 24 -12.13 5.59 -3.45
N ILE A 25 -11.14 6.33 -2.98
CA ILE A 25 -10.78 6.51 -1.58
C ILE A 25 -11.32 7.86 -1.14
N THR A 26 -12.22 7.85 -0.16
CA THR A 26 -12.79 9.06 0.42
C THR A 26 -12.46 9.16 1.91
N ALA A 27 -12.09 10.35 2.35
CA ALA A 27 -12.02 10.65 3.78
C ALA A 27 -13.43 10.94 4.29
N LYS A 28 -13.78 10.44 5.49
CA LYS A 28 -14.98 10.89 6.19
C LYS A 28 -14.74 12.33 6.64
N GLY A 29 -15.36 13.28 5.95
CA GLY A 29 -15.23 14.72 6.19
C GLY A 29 -16.12 15.47 5.20
N GLY A 30 -16.58 16.68 5.58
CA GLY A 30 -17.66 17.45 4.91
C GLY A 30 -17.46 17.74 3.41
N LEU A 31 -18.30 18.61 2.84
CA LEU A 31 -18.48 18.87 1.40
C LEU A 31 -17.21 19.06 0.53
N ARG A 32 -16.03 19.28 1.12
CA ARG A 32 -14.74 19.48 0.45
C ARG A 32 -13.77 18.31 0.57
N SER A 33 -14.21 17.13 1.04
CA SER A 33 -13.34 15.95 1.10
C SER A 33 -12.89 15.56 -0.30
N ARG A 34 -11.58 15.68 -0.56
CA ARG A 34 -10.98 15.29 -1.84
C ARG A 34 -11.01 13.76 -1.94
N GLN A 35 -11.57 13.26 -3.02
CA GLN A 35 -11.57 11.84 -3.36
C GLN A 35 -10.33 11.50 -4.20
N ILE A 36 -9.78 10.30 -4.02
CA ILE A 36 -8.69 9.76 -4.82
C ILE A 36 -9.19 8.53 -5.56
N ASN A 37 -9.13 8.54 -6.88
CA ASN A 37 -9.54 7.46 -7.75
C ASN A 37 -8.31 6.65 -8.16
N ILE A 38 -8.36 5.34 -7.96
CA ILE A 38 -7.20 4.46 -8.14
C ILE A 38 -7.59 3.19 -8.89
N CYS A 39 -6.74 2.76 -9.82
CA CYS A 39 -6.88 1.47 -10.48
C CYS A 39 -6.39 0.34 -9.57
N LYS A 40 -6.74 -0.91 -9.89
CA LYS A 40 -6.32 -2.07 -9.09
C LYS A 40 -4.80 -2.18 -8.94
N ASN A 41 -4.05 -2.02 -10.03
CA ASN A 41 -2.58 -2.18 -10.02
C ASN A 41 -1.90 -1.14 -9.13
N CYS A 42 -2.34 0.12 -9.21
CA CYS A 42 -1.82 1.18 -8.36
C CYS A 42 -2.19 0.98 -6.89
N LEU A 43 -3.39 0.45 -6.60
CA LEU A 43 -3.80 0.14 -5.24
C LEU A 43 -2.91 -0.94 -4.62
N GLU A 44 -2.57 -1.99 -5.38
CA GLU A 44 -1.66 -3.05 -4.93
C GLU A 44 -0.24 -2.53 -4.69
N ALA A 45 0.28 -1.71 -5.60
CA ALA A 45 1.59 -1.06 -5.42
C ALA A 45 1.62 -0.14 -4.18
N LEU A 46 0.56 0.65 -3.97
CA LEU A 46 0.40 1.51 -2.81
C LEU A 46 0.32 0.70 -1.52
N HIS A 47 -0.47 -0.37 -1.51
CA HIS A 47 -0.57 -1.28 -0.37
C HIS A 47 0.80 -1.84 0.00
N ASN A 48 1.58 -2.35 -0.96
CA ASN A 48 2.91 -2.89 -0.70
C ASN A 48 3.86 -1.85 -0.08
N ALA A 49 3.88 -0.63 -0.62
CA ALA A 49 4.71 0.45 -0.07
C ALA A 49 4.30 0.82 1.37
N ILE A 50 2.99 0.93 1.61
CA ILE A 50 2.45 1.21 2.96
C ILE A 50 2.77 0.06 3.92
N SER A 51 2.63 -1.19 3.49
CA SER A 51 2.94 -2.35 4.32
C SER A 51 4.40 -2.40 4.73
N CYS A 52 5.34 -1.97 3.88
CA CYS A 52 6.76 -1.88 4.27
C CYS A 52 7.02 -0.89 5.40
N GLU A 53 6.21 0.17 5.49
CA GLU A 53 6.35 1.20 6.52
C GLU A 53 5.56 0.86 7.79
N LEU A 54 4.32 0.36 7.63
CA LEU A 54 3.42 0.08 8.76
C LEU A 54 3.69 -1.28 9.41
N VAL A 55 4.17 -2.27 8.66
CA VAL A 55 4.54 -3.56 9.24
C VAL A 55 5.94 -3.42 9.84
N PRO A 56 6.12 -3.60 11.17
CA PRO A 56 7.46 -3.67 11.74
C PRO A 56 8.20 -4.82 11.05
N LYS A 57 9.43 -4.57 10.57
CA LYS A 57 10.30 -5.59 9.94
C LYS A 57 10.14 -6.90 10.71
N SER A 58 9.53 -7.91 10.08
CA SER A 58 9.12 -9.17 10.70
C SER A 58 10.17 -9.69 11.71
N PRO A 59 9.76 -10.30 12.85
CA PRO A 59 10.68 -11.02 13.73
C PRO A 59 11.50 -12.11 13.01
N ASP A 60 11.13 -12.54 11.80
CA ASP A 60 11.99 -13.35 10.94
C ASP A 60 13.34 -12.68 10.68
N ASN A 61 13.39 -11.35 10.57
CA ASN A 61 14.66 -10.62 10.47
C ASN A 61 15.46 -10.67 11.78
N PHE A 62 14.82 -10.84 12.94
CA PHE A 62 15.50 -11.07 14.22
C PHE A 62 15.99 -12.51 14.34
N ILE A 63 15.17 -13.50 13.96
CA ILE A 63 15.54 -14.92 13.97
C ILE A 63 16.67 -15.17 12.97
N VAL A 64 16.55 -14.68 11.73
CA VAL A 64 17.59 -14.80 10.69
C VAL A 64 18.88 -14.07 11.11
N LYS A 65 18.79 -12.90 11.75
CA LYS A 65 19.98 -12.25 12.34
C LYS A 65 20.57 -13.04 13.50
N ALA A 66 19.74 -13.64 14.35
CA ALA A 66 20.20 -14.43 15.50
C ALA A 66 20.88 -15.73 15.05
N VAL A 67 20.34 -16.40 14.02
CA VAL A 67 20.92 -17.60 13.41
C VAL A 67 22.25 -17.27 12.75
N LYS A 68 22.32 -16.21 11.92
CA LYS A 68 23.60 -15.76 11.33
C LYS A 68 24.68 -15.46 12.37
N ARG A 69 24.34 -14.76 13.46
CA ARG A 69 25.31 -14.48 14.54
C ARG A 69 25.82 -15.74 15.22
N ARG A 70 24.98 -16.77 15.38
CA ARG A 70 25.42 -18.05 15.97
C ARG A 70 26.38 -18.80 15.04
N GLU A 71 26.13 -18.78 13.74
CA GLU A 71 27.02 -19.41 12.76
C GLU A 71 28.37 -18.69 12.63
N GLU A 72 28.40 -17.36 12.77
CA GLU A 72 29.64 -16.57 12.76
C GLU A 72 30.50 -16.77 14.01
N ASN A 73 29.88 -16.95 15.19
CA ASN A 73 30.63 -17.21 16.44
C ASN A 73 31.03 -18.70 16.62
N ALA A 74 30.51 -19.60 15.78
CA ALA A 74 30.84 -21.03 15.80
C ALA A 74 32.00 -21.38 14.84
N LYS A 75 32.54 -20.39 14.11
CA LYS A 75 33.77 -20.48 13.33
C LYS A 75 34.92 -19.83 14.09
#